data_AF-X6HHP4-F1
#
_entry.id   AF-X6HHP4-F1
#
_cell.length_a   1.000
_cell.length_b   1.000
_cell.length_c   1.000
_cell.angle_alpha   90.00
_cell.angle_beta   90.00
_cell.angle_gamma   90.00
#
_symmetry.space_group_name_H-M   'P 1'
#
loop_
_entity.id
_entity.type
_entity.pdbx_description
1 polymer ?
#
loop_
_entity_poly.entity_id
_entity_poly.type
_entity_poly.pdbx_seq_one_letter_code
_entity_poly.pdbx_strand_id
1 'polypeptide(L)'
;MGKHFRDEEIEEFLKAYVARFPDAVERMEHVMLNPFDDNDELMSQNFREIYQVAQSMEFFAAYAAHEPSAIHDLVRDVARRVSDGLGPMGSRKIKS
;
A
#
# COMPACT_ATOMS: atom_id res chain seq x y z
N MET A 1 -12.50 -2.80 -11.12
CA MET A 1 -11.18 -2.43 -11.67
C MET A 1 -10.21 -3.56 -11.35
N GLY A 2 -9.40 -3.97 -12.32
CA GLY A 2 -8.54 -5.14 -12.23
C GLY A 2 -7.32 -4.93 -11.33
N LYS A 3 -6.65 -6.04 -11.02
CA LYS A 3 -5.33 -6.12 -10.39
C LYS A 3 -4.24 -5.90 -11.46
N HIS A 4 -3.22 -5.10 -11.17
CA HIS A 4 -2.18 -4.69 -12.13
C HIS A 4 -0.88 -5.48 -11.92
N PHE A 5 -0.52 -5.77 -10.67
CA PHE A 5 0.66 -6.54 -10.30
C PHE A 5 0.29 -7.94 -9.82
N ARG A 6 1.21 -8.91 -9.88
CA ARG A 6 1.04 -10.26 -9.34
C ARG A 6 1.05 -10.24 -7.80
N ASP A 7 0.49 -11.28 -7.16
CA ASP A 7 0.43 -11.28 -5.68
C ASP A 7 1.84 -11.35 -5.09
N GLU A 8 2.72 -12.13 -5.74
CA GLU A 8 4.11 -12.28 -5.35
C GLU A 8 4.89 -10.96 -5.44
N GLU A 9 4.61 -10.13 -6.47
CA GLU A 9 5.23 -8.80 -6.64
C GLU A 9 4.78 -7.83 -5.55
N ILE A 10 3.49 -7.85 -5.19
CA ILE A 10 2.96 -7.04 -4.09
C ILE A 10 3.50 -7.51 -2.74
N GLU A 11 3.67 -8.82 -2.54
CA GLU A 11 4.27 -9.36 -1.32
C GLU A 11 5.76 -9.03 -1.21
N GLU A 12 6.50 -9.10 -2.30
CA GLU A 12 7.89 -8.66 -2.37
C GLU A 12 8.01 -7.16 -2.07
N PHE A 13 7.15 -6.35 -2.68
CA PHE A 13 7.06 -4.91 -2.41
C PHE A 13 6.79 -4.63 -0.94
N LEU A 14 5.78 -5.25 -0.34
CA LEU A 14 5.41 -5.05 1.06
C LEU A 14 6.54 -5.43 2.02
N LYS A 15 7.27 -6.51 1.73
CA LYS A 15 8.47 -6.90 2.51
C LYS A 15 9.54 -5.81 2.45
N ALA A 16 9.86 -5.31 1.25
CA ALA A 16 10.81 -4.22 1.09
C ALA A 16 10.31 -2.93 1.75
N TYR A 17 9.02 -2.66 1.68
CA TYR A 17 8.40 -1.48 2.25
C TYR A 17 8.52 -1.47 3.77
N VAL A 18 8.10 -2.55 4.44
CA VAL A 18 8.20 -2.69 5.90
C VAL A 18 9.66 -2.75 6.39
N ALA A 19 10.55 -3.37 5.62
CA ALA A 19 11.97 -3.40 5.97
C ALA A 19 12.59 -1.99 6.04
N ARG A 20 12.11 -1.06 5.20
CA ARG A 20 12.58 0.33 5.18
C ARG A 20 11.78 1.26 6.11
N PHE A 21 10.49 1.02 6.24
CA PHE A 21 9.55 1.82 7.03
C PHE A 21 8.71 0.87 7.91
N PRO A 22 9.18 0.53 9.12
CA PRO A 22 8.55 -0.51 9.95
C PRO A 22 7.09 -0.24 10.34
N ASP A 23 6.67 1.03 10.37
CA ASP A 23 5.31 1.47 10.72
C ASP A 23 4.36 1.58 9.50
N ALA A 24 4.85 1.30 8.28
CA ALA A 24 4.11 1.60 7.05
C ALA A 24 2.75 0.91 6.98
N VAL A 25 2.68 -0.38 7.31
CA VAL A 25 1.42 -1.13 7.27
C VAL A 25 0.45 -0.62 8.33
N GLU A 26 0.89 -0.44 9.58
CA GLU A 26 0.05 0.08 10.66
C GLU A 26 -0.51 1.48 10.32
N ARG A 27 0.30 2.34 9.71
CA ARG A 27 -0.12 3.66 9.25
C ARG A 27 -1.13 3.58 8.10
N MET A 28 -0.94 2.68 7.13
CA MET A 28 -1.93 2.45 6.06
C MET A 28 -3.25 1.93 6.64
N GLU A 29 -3.19 0.98 7.57
CA GLU A 29 -4.36 0.47 8.27
C GLU A 29 -5.08 1.59 9.05
N HIS A 30 -4.33 2.46 9.74
CA HIS A 30 -4.91 3.61 10.45
C HIS A 30 -5.71 4.53 9.51
N VAL A 31 -5.15 4.90 8.36
CA VAL A 31 -5.85 5.72 7.36
C VAL A 31 -7.10 5.01 6.84
N MET A 32 -7.01 3.70 6.56
CA MET A 32 -8.16 2.90 6.09
C MET A 32 -9.28 2.79 7.12
N LEU A 33 -8.94 2.86 8.42
CA LEU A 33 -9.88 2.67 9.51
C LEU A 33 -10.52 3.95 10.02
N ASN A 34 -9.87 5.08 9.78
CA ASN A 34 -10.36 6.38 10.21
C ASN A 34 -10.55 7.30 8.99
N PRO A 35 -11.39 6.93 8.01
CA PRO A 35 -11.51 7.66 6.74
C PRO A 35 -12.09 9.08 6.88
N PHE A 36 -12.64 9.43 8.04
CA PHE A 36 -13.19 10.76 8.33
C PHE A 36 -12.21 11.67 9.07
N ASP A 37 -11.04 11.16 9.46
CA ASP A 37 -9.97 11.96 10.08
C ASP A 37 -9.19 12.71 9.00
N ASP A 38 -8.50 13.78 9.40
CA ASP A 38 -7.55 14.48 8.56
C ASP A 38 -6.29 13.63 8.36
N ASN A 39 -6.28 12.86 7.28
CA ASN A 39 -5.23 11.92 6.94
C ASN A 39 -4.32 12.41 5.81
N ASP A 40 -4.43 13.66 5.38
CA ASP A 40 -3.76 14.15 4.17
C ASP A 40 -2.24 14.00 4.24
N GLU A 41 -1.65 14.28 5.40
CA GLU A 41 -0.21 14.10 5.64
C GLU A 41 0.20 12.62 5.62
N LEU A 42 -0.59 11.75 6.25
CA LEU A 42 -0.32 10.30 6.29
C LEU A 42 -0.46 9.65 4.91
N MET A 43 -1.49 10.04 4.15
CA MET A 43 -1.66 9.61 2.76
C MET A 43 -0.51 10.08 1.88
N SER A 44 -0.09 11.34 2.04
CA SER A 44 1.06 11.91 1.31
C SER A 44 2.37 11.22 1.70
N GLN A 45 2.53 10.84 2.96
CA GLN A 45 3.67 10.07 3.44
C GLN A 45 3.67 8.67 2.80
N ASN A 46 2.56 7.93 2.89
CA ASN A 46 2.43 6.61 2.26
C ASN A 46 2.76 6.65 0.77
N PHE A 47 2.23 7.64 0.04
CA PHE A 47 2.50 7.78 -1.38
C PHE A 47 3.98 8.00 -1.68
N ARG A 48 4.64 8.93 -0.96
CA ARG A 48 6.07 9.23 -1.16
C ARG A 48 6.95 8.03 -0.85
N GLU A 49 6.68 7.32 0.24
CA GLU A 49 7.48 6.16 0.63
C GLU A 49 7.26 4.98 -0.32
N ILE A 50 6.01 4.73 -0.74
CA ILE A 50 5.70 3.72 -1.76
C ILE A 50 6.50 4.00 -3.03
N TYR A 51 6.50 5.24 -3.50
CA TYR A 51 7.26 5.65 -4.67
C TYR A 51 8.77 5.43 -4.50
N GLN A 52 9.34 5.78 -3.33
CA GLN A 52 10.75 5.57 -3.04
C GLN A 52 11.17 4.10 -3.07
N VAL A 53 10.33 3.19 -2.57
CA VAL A 53 10.60 1.75 -2.59
C VAL A 53 10.43 1.21 -4.01
N ALA A 54 9.33 1.57 -4.67
CA ALA A 54 8.97 1.10 -6.00
C ALA A 54 10.06 1.40 -7.06
N GLN A 55 10.70 2.57 -6.98
CA GLN A 55 11.79 2.95 -7.89
C GLN A 55 12.99 1.99 -7.89
N SER A 56 13.16 1.20 -6.82
CA SER A 56 14.24 0.22 -6.72
C SER A 56 13.87 -1.18 -7.22
N MET A 57 12.62 -1.41 -7.62
CA MET A 57 12.11 -2.73 -7.98
C MET A 57 12.01 -2.89 -9.50
N GLU A 58 12.65 -3.93 -10.03
CA GLU A 58 12.71 -4.17 -11.49
C GLU A 58 11.33 -4.35 -12.12
N PHE A 59 10.41 -5.08 -11.44
CA PHE A 59 9.06 -5.29 -11.96
C PHE A 59 8.28 -3.96 -12.10
N PHE A 60 8.49 -3.03 -11.17
CA PHE A 60 7.83 -1.73 -11.21
C PHE A 60 8.43 -0.85 -12.30
N ALA A 61 9.76 -0.83 -12.43
CA ALA A 61 10.44 -0.10 -13.49
C ALA A 61 10.00 -0.58 -14.89
N ALA A 62 9.86 -1.90 -15.07
CA ALA A 62 9.38 -2.48 -16.32
C ALA A 62 7.93 -2.08 -16.63
N TYR A 63 7.05 -2.08 -15.63
CA TYR A 63 5.65 -1.67 -15.80
C TYR A 63 5.52 -0.15 -16.07
N ALA A 64 6.25 0.67 -15.30
CA ALA A 64 6.24 2.12 -15.41
C ALA A 64 6.81 2.65 -16.74
N ALA A 65 7.62 1.85 -17.46
CA ALA A 65 8.11 2.20 -18.79
C ALA A 65 6.99 2.35 -19.84
N HIS A 66 5.83 1.74 -19.59
CA HIS A 66 4.71 1.69 -20.53
C HIS A 66 3.38 2.19 -19.96
N GLU A 67 3.27 2.36 -18.64
CA GLU A 67 2.05 2.83 -17.98
C GLU A 67 2.33 4.13 -17.18
N PRO A 68 1.85 5.30 -17.66
CA PRO A 68 1.99 6.58 -16.96
C PRO A 68 1.37 6.60 -15.55
N SER A 69 0.36 5.76 -15.30
CA SER A 69 -0.35 5.66 -14.02
C SER A 69 0.26 4.64 -13.07
N ALA A 70 1.44 4.08 -13.38
CA ALA A 70 2.01 2.92 -12.68
C ALA A 70 2.07 3.06 -11.16
N ILE A 71 2.43 4.24 -10.67
CA ILE A 71 2.47 4.47 -9.22
C ILE A 71 1.08 4.43 -8.57
N HIS A 72 0.05 4.92 -9.26
CA HIS A 72 -1.33 4.89 -8.75
C HIS A 72 -1.88 3.45 -8.75
N ASP A 73 -1.53 2.67 -9.77
CA ASP A 73 -1.87 1.25 -9.85
C ASP A 73 -1.21 0.45 -8.72
N LEU A 74 0.07 0.73 -8.44
CA LEU A 74 0.79 0.10 -7.34
C LEU A 74 0.18 0.47 -5.99
N VAL A 75 -0.07 1.76 -5.75
CA VAL A 75 -0.73 2.23 -4.52
C VAL A 75 -2.08 1.53 -4.31
N ARG A 76 -2.85 1.36 -5.39
CA ARG A 76 -4.15 0.66 -5.34
C ARG A 76 -4.00 -0.81 -4.98
N ASP A 77 -3.07 -1.53 -5.60
CA ASP A 77 -2.87 -2.96 -5.32
C ASP A 77 -2.29 -3.20 -3.92
N VAL A 78 -1.38 -2.34 -3.45
CA VAL A 78 -0.86 -2.36 -2.07
C VAL A 78 -1.98 -2.08 -1.07
N ALA A 79 -2.78 -1.04 -1.30
CA ALA A 79 -3.91 -0.70 -0.44
C ALA A 79 -4.93 -1.84 -0.35
N ARG A 80 -5.24 -2.48 -1.48
CA ARG A 80 -6.11 -3.67 -1.53
C ARG A 80 -5.53 -4.82 -0.72
N ARG A 81 -4.23 -5.12 -0.88
CA ARG A 81 -3.57 -6.22 -0.15
C ARG A 81 -3.53 -6.01 1.36
N VAL A 82 -3.33 -4.77 1.81
CA VAL A 82 -3.40 -4.39 3.24
C VAL A 82 -4.84 -4.52 3.74
N SER A 83 -5.81 -4.01 2.97
CA SER A 83 -7.24 -4.14 3.30
C SER A 83 -7.71 -5.59 3.40
N ASP A 84 -7.22 -6.49 2.53
CA ASP A 84 -7.54 -7.92 2.58
C ASP A 84 -7.05 -8.57 3.89
N GLY A 85 -5.94 -8.06 4.46
CA GLY A 85 -5.41 -8.48 5.75
C GLY A 85 -6.23 -8.01 6.96
N LEU A 86 -7.06 -6.98 6.80
CA LEU A 86 -7.87 -6.40 7.88
C LEU A 86 -9.15 -7.18 8.20
N GLY A 87 -9.53 -8.15 7.36
CA GLY A 87 -10.77 -8.92 7.47
C GLY A 87 -12.05 -8.06 7.34
N PRO A 88 -13.26 -8.64 7.44
CA PRO A 88 -14.49 -7.87 7.49
C PRO A 88 -14.49 -6.97 8.74
N MET A 89 -14.81 -5.68 8.56
CA MET A 89 -14.84 -4.67 9.64
C MET A 89 -15.61 -5.09 10.91
N GLY A 90 -16.49 -6.09 10.86
CA GLY A 90 -17.24 -6.64 12.00
C GLY A 90 -16.52 -7.65 12.89
N SER A 91 -15.28 -8.07 12.59
CA SER A 91 -14.57 -9.10 13.37
C SER A 91 -13.60 -8.56 14.43
N ARG A 92 -13.41 -7.24 14.52
CA ARG A 92 -12.55 -6.66 15.56
C ARG A 92 -13.32 -6.46 16.86
N LYS A 93 -12.98 -7.28 17.86
CA LYS A 93 -13.28 -6.96 19.25
C LYS A 93 -12.66 -5.60 19.55
N ILE A 94 -13.51 -4.63 19.87
CA ILE A 94 -13.12 -3.39 20.53
C ILE A 94 -12.34 -3.81 21.78
N LYS A 95 -11.04 -3.52 21.83
CA LYS A 95 -10.30 -3.65 23.08
C LYS A 95 -10.85 -2.57 24.01
N SER A 96 -11.57 -3.04 25.02
CA SER A 96 -12.07 -2.25 26.16
C SER A 96 -10.94 -1.82 27.08
#